data_AF-A0A183NBU1-F1
#
_entry.id   AF-A0A183NBU1-F1
#
_cell.length_a   1.000
_cell.length_b   1.000
_cell.length_c   1.000
_cell.angle_alpha   90.00
_cell.angle_beta   90.00
_cell.angle_gamma   90.00
#
_symmetry.space_group_name_H-M   'P 1'
#
loop_
_entity.id
_entity.type
_entity.pdbx_description
1 polymer ?
#
loop_
_entity_poly.entity_id
_entity_poly.type
_entity_poly.pdbx_seq_one_letter_code
_entity_poly.pdbx_strand_id
1 'polypeptide(L)'
;MAAQENHLEVVRLLLANGANPGLTTDDGFTPLAVALQQGHDRVVALLLESDSRGKICLPALHIASKKDDIKAANLLLNSDVNVDHQSASGFTPLHIAAHYGNVNMTELLISRGANINFQAKVSNKKII
;
A
#
# COMPACT_ATOMS: atom_id res chain seq x y z
N MET A 1 -1.02 18.12 0.16
CA MET A 1 -2.12 18.92 -0.44
C MET A 1 -2.38 18.54 -1.90
N ALA A 2 -1.45 18.63 -2.85
CA ALA A 2 -1.76 18.32 -4.27
C ALA A 2 -2.42 16.94 -4.49
N ALA A 3 -1.93 15.89 -3.83
CA ALA A 3 -2.53 14.56 -3.89
C ALA A 3 -3.88 14.44 -3.16
N GLN A 4 -4.11 15.27 -2.14
CA GLN A 4 -5.37 15.31 -1.36
C GLN A 4 -6.50 15.98 -2.14
N GLU A 5 -6.17 17.02 -2.91
CA GLU A 5 -7.11 17.85 -3.66
C GLU A 5 -7.24 17.43 -5.14
N ASN A 6 -6.74 16.23 -5.50
CA ASN A 6 -6.80 15.68 -6.86
C ASN A 6 -6.12 16.53 -7.95
N HIS A 7 -5.06 17.28 -7.61
CA HIS A 7 -4.34 18.11 -8.57
C HIS A 7 -3.29 17.29 -9.35
N LEU A 8 -3.77 16.43 -10.26
CA LEU A 8 -2.93 15.47 -11.02
C LEU A 8 -1.70 16.10 -11.67
N GLU A 9 -1.87 17.20 -12.40
CA GLU A 9 -0.76 17.81 -13.13
C GLU A 9 0.27 18.49 -12.21
N VAL A 10 -0.16 18.97 -11.04
CA VAL A 10 0.76 19.46 -10.00
C VAL A 10 1.57 18.30 -9.42
N VAL A 11 0.91 17.16 -9.13
CA VAL A 11 1.61 15.95 -8.66
C VAL A 11 2.63 15.49 -9.69
N ARG A 12 2.27 15.45 -10.98
CA ARG A 12 3.18 15.10 -12.08
C ARG A 12 4.40 16.01 -12.12
N LEU A 13 4.18 17.33 -12.05
CA LEU A 13 5.25 18.31 -12.10
C LEU A 13 6.20 18.16 -10.90
N LEU A 14 5.67 17.93 -9.70
CA LEU A 14 6.47 17.71 -8.50
C LEU A 14 7.34 16.46 -8.62
N LEU A 15 6.77 15.32 -9.06
CA LEU A 15 7.51 14.08 -9.27
C LEU A 15 8.61 14.24 -10.33
N ALA A 16 8.29 14.91 -11.45
CA ALA A 16 9.26 15.19 -12.51
C ALA A 16 10.44 16.07 -12.03
N ASN A 17 10.25 16.87 -10.99
CA ASN A 17 11.28 17.70 -10.36
C ASN A 17 11.93 17.03 -9.13
N GLY A 18 11.76 15.71 -8.97
CA GLY A 18 12.45 14.94 -7.92
C GLY A 18 11.81 15.03 -6.54
N ALA A 19 10.53 15.44 -6.44
CA ALA A 19 9.80 15.30 -5.18
C ALA A 19 9.80 13.84 -4.72
N ASN A 20 10.02 13.60 -3.43
CA ASN A 20 10.01 12.27 -2.84
C ASN A 20 8.57 11.90 -2.41
N PRO A 21 7.85 11.00 -3.12
CA PRO A 21 6.49 10.64 -2.77
C PRO A 21 6.39 9.76 -1.51
N GLY A 22 7.51 9.32 -0.95
CA GLY A 22 7.54 8.50 0.27
C GLY A 22 7.57 9.31 1.57
N LEU A 23 7.63 10.64 1.51
CA LEU A 23 7.56 11.48 2.70
C LEU A 23 6.16 11.45 3.32
N THR A 24 6.10 11.52 4.65
CA THR A 24 4.86 11.48 5.42
C THR A 24 4.56 12.82 6.07
N THR A 25 3.27 13.09 6.32
CA THR A 25 2.84 14.13 7.27
C THR A 25 3.24 13.76 8.71
N ASP A 26 3.02 14.68 9.65
CA ASP A 26 3.21 14.43 11.09
C ASP A 26 2.35 13.25 11.60
N ASP A 27 1.18 13.06 10.98
CA ASP A 27 0.28 11.93 11.24
C ASP A 27 0.67 10.63 10.50
N GLY A 28 1.78 10.63 9.76
CA GLY A 28 2.31 9.45 9.09
C GLY A 28 1.70 9.13 7.72
N PHE A 29 0.96 10.05 7.09
CA PHE A 29 0.34 9.80 5.78
C PHE A 29 1.24 10.19 4.62
N THR A 30 1.45 9.27 3.67
CA THR A 30 2.10 9.57 2.38
C THR A 30 1.10 10.19 1.39
N PRO A 31 1.56 10.90 0.35
CA PRO A 31 0.72 11.32 -0.77
C PRO A 31 -0.16 10.22 -1.35
N LEU A 32 0.36 8.98 -1.46
CA LEU A 32 -0.41 7.83 -1.95
C LEU A 32 -1.53 7.44 -0.98
N ALA A 33 -1.24 7.40 0.32
CA ALA A 33 -2.24 7.06 1.34
C ALA A 33 -3.41 8.05 1.34
N VAL A 34 -3.12 9.35 1.21
CA VAL A 34 -4.16 10.38 1.13
C VAL A 34 -4.96 10.25 -0.18
N ALA A 35 -4.30 10.02 -1.32
CA ALA A 35 -4.99 9.84 -2.59
C ALA A 35 -5.93 8.61 -2.58
N LEU A 36 -5.50 7.50 -1.97
CA LEU A 36 -6.32 6.31 -1.76
C LEU A 36 -7.53 6.60 -0.86
N GLN A 37 -7.29 7.26 0.28
CA GLN A 37 -8.36 7.61 1.22
C GLN A 37 -9.44 8.49 0.58
N GLN A 38 -9.04 9.39 -0.32
CA GLN A 38 -9.95 10.30 -1.01
C GLN A 38 -10.55 9.71 -2.30
N GLY A 39 -10.11 8.52 -2.74
CA GLY A 39 -10.58 7.88 -3.97
C GLY A 39 -10.08 8.55 -5.26
N HIS A 40 -8.91 9.21 -5.22
CA HIS A 40 -8.36 9.94 -6.36
C HIS A 40 -7.55 9.00 -7.29
N ASP A 41 -8.25 8.09 -7.96
CA ASP A 41 -7.67 6.97 -8.72
C ASP A 41 -6.58 7.38 -9.71
N ARG A 42 -6.72 8.54 -10.38
CA ARG A 42 -5.71 9.03 -11.33
C ARG A 42 -4.41 9.46 -10.64
N VAL A 43 -4.51 10.08 -9.47
CA VAL A 43 -3.35 10.45 -8.65
C VAL A 43 -2.71 9.20 -8.05
N VAL A 44 -3.52 8.22 -7.62
CA VAL A 44 -3.05 6.91 -7.16
C VAL A 44 -2.21 6.24 -8.23
N ALA A 45 -2.74 6.11 -9.46
CA ALA A 45 -2.03 5.51 -10.58
C ALA A 45 -0.69 6.21 -10.85
N LEU A 46 -0.68 7.55 -10.92
CA LEU A 46 0.54 8.33 -11.16
C LEU A 46 1.60 8.12 -10.06
N LEU A 47 1.18 8.09 -8.80
CA LEU A 47 2.09 7.87 -7.67
C LEU A 47 2.66 6.44 -7.67
N LEU A 48 1.86 5.45 -8.04
CA LEU A 48 2.30 4.06 -8.18
C LEU A 48 3.30 3.88 -9.32
N GLU A 49 3.05 4.49 -10.49
CA GLU A 49 3.99 4.48 -11.62
C GLU A 49 5.35 5.09 -11.24
N SER A 50 5.35 6.10 -10.36
CA SER A 50 6.59 6.72 -9.88
C SER A 50 7.34 5.91 -8.81
N ASP A 51 6.68 4.93 -8.16
CA ASP A 51 7.26 4.10 -7.09
C ASP A 51 7.98 2.86 -7.65
N SER A 52 9.00 3.12 -8.48
CA SER A 52 9.85 2.10 -9.14
C SER A 52 10.53 1.08 -8.21
N ARG A 53 10.48 1.26 -6.88
CA ARG A 53 11.07 0.34 -5.88
C ARG A 53 10.07 -0.19 -4.85
N GLY A 54 8.78 0.11 -5.00
CA GLY A 54 7.72 -0.33 -4.09
C GLY A 54 7.81 0.26 -2.67
N LYS A 55 8.57 1.32 -2.43
CA LYS A 55 8.78 1.84 -1.06
C LYS A 55 7.48 2.36 -0.41
N ILE A 56 6.47 2.68 -1.21
CA ILE A 56 5.23 3.33 -0.80
C ILE A 56 4.03 2.42 -1.04
N CYS A 57 4.07 1.63 -2.11
CA CYS A 57 3.02 0.66 -2.44
C CYS A 57 2.86 -0.43 -1.37
N LEU A 58 3.97 -0.79 -0.73
CA LEU A 58 4.03 -1.90 0.20
C LEU A 58 3.32 -1.62 1.55
N PRO A 59 3.51 -0.46 2.20
CA PRO A 59 2.65 -0.03 3.30
C PRO A 59 1.17 0.12 2.91
N ALA A 60 0.88 0.57 1.69
CA ALA A 60 -0.48 0.85 1.26
C ALA A 60 -1.36 -0.41 1.17
N LEU A 61 -0.82 -1.52 0.67
CA LEU A 61 -1.57 -2.78 0.57
C LEU A 61 -1.93 -3.33 1.96
N HIS A 62 -1.04 -3.22 2.94
CA HIS A 62 -1.32 -3.58 4.33
C HIS A 62 -2.46 -2.73 4.93
N ILE A 63 -2.49 -1.43 4.64
CA ILE A 63 -3.55 -0.53 5.10
C ILE A 63 -4.88 -0.88 4.44
N ALA A 64 -4.89 -1.12 3.13
CA ALA A 64 -6.07 -1.57 2.41
C ALA A 64 -6.59 -2.90 3.00
N SER A 65 -5.69 -3.84 3.29
CA SER A 65 -6.04 -5.13 3.88
C SER A 65 -6.63 -5.02 5.29
N LYS A 66 -6.15 -4.09 6.10
CA LYS A 66 -6.74 -3.81 7.43
C LYS A 66 -8.15 -3.21 7.32
N LYS A 67 -8.43 -2.41 6.29
CA LYS A 67 -9.70 -1.68 6.13
C LYS A 67 -10.75 -2.40 5.26
N ASP A 68 -10.43 -3.59 4.75
CA ASP A 68 -11.21 -4.28 3.71
C ASP A 68 -11.45 -3.41 2.46
N ASP A 69 -10.49 -2.54 2.12
CA ASP A 69 -10.62 -1.62 0.98
C ASP A 69 -10.24 -2.31 -0.34
N ILE A 70 -11.21 -3.04 -0.89
CA ILE A 70 -11.09 -3.82 -2.13
C ILE A 70 -10.74 -2.95 -3.34
N LYS A 71 -11.23 -1.70 -3.38
CA LYS A 71 -10.96 -0.80 -4.50
C LYS A 71 -9.49 -0.40 -4.49
N ALA A 72 -8.99 0.07 -3.34
CA ALA A 72 -7.59 0.40 -3.16
C ALA A 72 -6.69 -0.82 -3.44
N ALA A 73 -7.02 -1.98 -2.88
CA ALA A 73 -6.23 -3.20 -3.08
C ALA A 73 -6.17 -3.63 -4.55
N ASN A 74 -7.27 -3.55 -5.29
CA ASN A 74 -7.26 -3.83 -6.73
C ASN A 74 -6.33 -2.90 -7.51
N LEU A 75 -6.35 -1.59 -7.21
CA LEU A 75 -5.42 -0.64 -7.85
C LEU A 75 -3.96 -0.96 -7.52
N LEU A 76 -3.67 -1.26 -6.26
CA LEU A 76 -2.32 -1.60 -5.80
C LEU A 76 -1.80 -2.89 -6.45
N LEU A 77 -2.64 -3.93 -6.51
CA LEU A 77 -2.32 -5.25 -7.06
C LEU A 77 -2.36 -5.33 -8.59
N ASN A 78 -2.76 -4.25 -9.29
CA ASN A 78 -2.60 -4.13 -10.74
C ASN A 78 -1.21 -3.63 -11.13
N SER A 79 -0.44 -3.12 -10.17
CA SER A 79 1.00 -2.86 -10.29
C SER A 79 1.77 -4.17 -10.08
N ASP A 80 3.03 -4.28 -10.53
CA ASP A 80 3.93 -5.44 -10.33
C ASP A 80 4.35 -5.64 -8.85
N VAL A 81 3.38 -5.60 -7.95
CA VAL A 81 3.54 -5.64 -6.50
C VAL A 81 3.48 -7.08 -6.05
N ASN A 82 4.50 -7.50 -5.30
CA ASN A 82 4.48 -8.77 -4.62
C ASN A 82 3.34 -8.79 -3.57
N VAL A 83 2.30 -9.57 -3.82
CA VAL A 83 1.15 -9.75 -2.92
C VAL A 83 1.53 -10.27 -1.54
N ASP A 84 2.64 -11.01 -1.43
CA ASP A 84 3.19 -11.56 -0.19
C ASP A 84 4.27 -10.66 0.44
N HIS A 85 4.35 -9.39 0.03
CA HIS A 85 5.31 -8.49 0.64
C HIS A 85 5.08 -8.35 2.15
N GLN A 86 6.17 -8.30 2.91
CA GLN A 86 6.12 -8.28 4.37
C GLN A 86 6.25 -6.86 4.93
N SER A 87 5.43 -6.54 5.93
CA SER A 87 5.63 -5.37 6.79
C SER A 87 6.99 -5.45 7.52
N ALA A 88 7.39 -4.35 8.16
CA ALA A 88 8.59 -4.33 9.01
C ALA A 88 8.54 -5.36 10.16
N SER A 89 7.35 -5.79 10.57
CA SER A 89 7.12 -6.83 11.57
C SER A 89 7.01 -8.24 10.98
N GLY A 90 7.17 -8.39 9.66
CA GLY A 90 7.20 -9.68 8.98
C GLY A 90 5.83 -10.21 8.53
N PHE A 91 4.75 -9.45 8.70
CA PHE A 91 3.40 -9.86 8.31
C PHE A 91 3.11 -9.53 6.86
N THR A 92 2.36 -10.38 6.16
CA THR A 92 1.87 -10.11 4.80
C THR A 92 0.49 -9.44 4.84
N PRO A 93 0.00 -8.86 3.73
CA PRO A 93 -1.38 -8.38 3.62
C PRO A 93 -2.42 -9.42 4.03
N LEU A 94 -2.19 -10.70 3.68
CA LEU A 94 -3.08 -11.80 4.02
C LEU A 94 -3.14 -12.05 5.53
N HIS A 95 -2.01 -11.99 6.23
CA HIS A 95 -1.99 -12.05 7.70
C HIS A 95 -2.85 -10.95 8.32
N ILE A 96 -2.76 -9.72 7.79
CA ILE A 96 -3.54 -8.59 8.31
C ILE A 96 -5.03 -8.77 8.02
N ALA A 97 -5.41 -9.14 6.79
CA ALA A 97 -6.80 -9.37 6.43
C ALA A 97 -7.44 -10.45 7.33
N ALA A 98 -6.72 -11.57 7.55
CA ALA A 98 -7.15 -12.64 8.43
C ALA A 98 -7.28 -12.19 9.89
N HIS A 99 -6.32 -11.41 10.41
CA HIS A 99 -6.35 -10.89 11.78
C HIS A 99 -7.58 -10.00 12.05
N TYR A 100 -8.02 -9.21 11.06
CA TYR A 100 -9.19 -8.34 11.19
C TYR A 100 -10.51 -9.01 10.74
N GLY A 101 -10.49 -10.24 10.25
CA GLY A 101 -11.70 -10.94 9.77
C GLY A 101 -12.23 -10.42 8.42
N ASN A 102 -11.38 -9.79 7.61
CA ASN A 102 -11.76 -9.16 6.35
C ASN A 102 -11.86 -10.20 5.23
N VAL A 103 -13.05 -10.78 5.07
CA VAL A 103 -13.31 -11.90 4.15
C VAL A 103 -13.11 -11.50 2.68
N ASN A 104 -13.66 -10.36 2.25
CA ASN A 104 -13.55 -9.92 0.85
C ASN A 104 -12.08 -9.71 0.46
N MET A 105 -11.29 -9.08 1.35
CA MET A 105 -9.87 -8.89 1.12
C MET A 105 -9.12 -10.21 1.08
N THR A 106 -9.47 -11.15 1.96
CA THR A 106 -8.85 -12.47 2.00
C THR A 106 -9.08 -13.20 0.67
N GLU A 107 -10.31 -13.21 0.16
CA GLU A 107 -10.64 -13.77 -1.15
C GLU A 107 -9.86 -13.09 -2.27
N LEU A 108 -9.81 -11.75 -2.29
CA LEU A 108 -9.05 -10.99 -3.26
C LEU A 108 -7.57 -11.39 -3.25
N LEU A 109 -6.91 -11.39 -2.09
CA LEU A 109 -5.49 -11.70 -1.98
C LEU A 109 -5.18 -13.14 -2.43
N ILE A 110 -6.02 -14.11 -2.06
CA ILE A 110 -5.89 -15.50 -2.52
C ILE A 110 -6.06 -15.58 -4.04
N SER A 111 -7.05 -14.89 -4.61
CA SER A 111 -7.26 -14.85 -6.08
C SER A 111 -6.07 -14.25 -6.84
N ARG A 112 -5.28 -13.40 -6.16
CA ARG A 112 -4.05 -12.77 -6.68
C ARG A 112 -2.79 -13.58 -6.38
N GLY A 113 -2.93 -14.79 -5.87
CA GLY A 113 -1.81 -15.73 -5.66
C GLY A 113 -1.09 -15.58 -4.32
N ALA A 114 -1.68 -14.93 -3.31
CA ALA A 114 -1.09 -14.86 -1.98
C ALA A 114 -0.85 -16.26 -1.40
N ASN A 115 0.33 -16.49 -0.82
CA ASN A 115 0.66 -17.76 -0.20
C ASN A 115 -0.05 -17.89 1.15
N ILE A 116 -1.08 -18.74 1.19
CA ILE A 116 -1.88 -19.02 2.40
C ILE A 116 -1.03 -19.58 3.55
N ASN A 117 0.08 -20.26 3.23
CA ASN A 117 0.98 -20.87 4.21
C ASN A 117 2.20 -19.99 4.52
N PHE A 118 2.19 -18.71 4.12
CA PHE A 118 3.32 -17.82 4.38
C PHE A 118 3.54 -17.70 5.89
N GLN A 119 4.77 -17.94 6.36
CA GLN A 119 5.12 -17.79 7.76
C GLN A 119 5.70 -16.41 8.02
N ALA A 120 5.02 -15.61 8.85
CA ALA A 120 5.58 -14.36 9.33
C ALA A 120 6.86 -14.64 10.13
N LYS A 121 8.00 -14.12 9.66
CA LYS A 121 9.25 -14.15 10.43
C LYS A 121 9.14 -13.10 11.53
N VAL A 122 8.51 -13.46 12.64
CA VAL A 122 8.54 -12.62 13.85
C VAL A 122 10.00 -12.54 14.26
N SER A 123 10.60 -11.36 14.07
CA SER A 123 11.96 -11.11 14.52
C SER A 123 11.94 -11.15 16.05
N ASN A 124 12.19 -12.31 16.63
CA ASN A 124 12.51 -12.45 18.04
C ASN A 124 13.81 -11.68 18.27
N LYS A 125 13.73 -10.36 18.50
CA LYS A 125 14.81 -9.62 19.13
C LYS A 125 15.00 -10.25 20.50
N LYS A 126 15.91 -11.22 20.54
CA LYS A 126 16.43 -11.82 21.76
C LYS A 126 16.92 -10.66 22.61
N ILE A 127 16.21 -10.38 23.70
CA ILE A 127 16.69 -9.51 24.75
C ILE A 127 17.92 -10.25 25.30
N ILE A 128 19.10 -9.74 24.96
CA ILE A 128 20.34 -10.00 25.70
C ILE A 128 20.66 -8.76 26.51
#